data_AF-A0A7C8YZZ6-F1
#
_entry.id   AF-A0A7C8YZZ6-F1
#
_cell.length_a   1.000
_cell.length_b   1.000
_cell.length_c   1.000
_cell.angle_alpha   90.00
_cell.angle_beta   90.00
_cell.angle_gamma   90.00
#
_symmetry.space_group_name_H-M   'P 1'
#
loop_
_entity.id
_entity.type
_entity.pdbx_description
1 polymer ?
#
loop_
_entity_poly.entity_id
_entity_poly.type
_entity_poly.pdbx_seq_one_letter_code
_entity_poly.pdbx_strand_id
1 'polypeptide(L)'
;PHRALTKLAQKYGPIMSLRLGHVPTIVVSSPRAAELFLKRHDVIFASRPLLLVWDHMVYGAKDIALTPYGEYWRHVRKMFTLHLLSPAKVAGFEGLRRAEIEVAVRQLVRAATAREVVDVGKSVGEAIEGIVFKMVVGKGKEDDKRYDLKNVIQEASI
;
A
#
# COMPACT_ATOMS: atom_id res chain seq x y z
N PRO A 1 -2.29 13.03 11.24
CA PRO A 1 -1.27 12.82 12.31
C PRO A 1 0.17 13.22 11.91
N HIS A 2 0.65 12.85 10.71
CA HIS A 2 2.06 13.05 10.32
C HIS A 2 2.56 14.51 10.46
N ARG A 3 1.76 15.53 10.12
CA ARG A 3 2.14 16.95 10.29
C ARG A 3 2.40 17.35 11.75
N ALA A 4 1.61 16.83 12.68
CA ALA A 4 1.79 17.10 14.11
C ALA A 4 3.08 16.43 14.63
N LEU A 5 3.35 15.20 14.19
CA LEU A 5 4.60 14.50 14.50
C LEU A 5 5.82 15.25 13.96
N THR A 6 5.74 15.85 12.77
CA THR A 6 6.81 16.71 12.24
C THR A 6 7.06 17.92 13.15
N LYS A 7 6.02 18.61 13.61
CA LYS A 7 6.15 19.75 14.54
C LYS A 7 6.78 19.33 15.87
N LEU A 8 6.41 18.15 16.38
CA LEU A 8 7.04 17.60 17.60
C LEU A 8 8.51 17.26 17.38
N ALA A 9 8.86 16.65 16.24
CA ALA A 9 10.25 16.33 15.92
C ALA A 9 11.14 17.59 15.80
N GLN A 10 10.59 18.72 15.34
CA GLN A 10 11.30 20.01 15.34
C GLN A 10 11.65 20.49 16.76
N LYS A 11 10.84 20.13 17.77
CA LYS A 11 11.03 20.53 19.17
C LYS A 11 11.87 19.53 19.97
N TYR A 12 11.65 18.23 19.77
CA TYR A 12 12.21 17.16 20.59
C TYR A 12 13.34 16.38 19.89
N GLY A 13 13.59 16.66 18.62
CA GLY A 13 14.62 16.03 17.83
C GLY A 13 14.11 14.91 16.92
N PRO A 14 15.00 14.36 16.06
CA PRO A 14 14.63 13.45 14.98
C PRO A 14 14.29 12.02 15.43
N ILE A 15 14.59 11.66 16.68
CA ILE A 15 14.19 10.40 17.32
C ILE A 15 13.51 10.79 18.63
N MET A 16 12.22 10.51 18.75
CA MET A 16 11.44 10.86 19.93
C MET A 16 10.58 9.69 20.41
N SER A 17 10.40 9.60 21.73
CA SER A 17 9.51 8.63 22.36
C SER A 17 8.17 9.27 22.66
N LEU A 18 7.09 8.60 22.24
CA LEU A 18 5.71 8.99 22.48
C LEU A 18 4.92 7.78 23.01
N ARG A 19 3.78 8.04 23.64
CA ARG A 19 2.78 7.00 23.93
C ARG A 19 1.56 7.26 23.06
N LEU A 20 1.24 6.31 22.18
CA LEU A 20 0.02 6.33 21.38
C LEU A 20 -1.02 5.47 22.10
N GLY A 21 -1.86 6.11 22.93
CA GLY A 21 -2.69 5.41 23.91
C GLY A 21 -1.81 4.65 24.90
N HIS A 22 -2.00 3.33 25.00
CA HIS A 22 -1.19 2.46 25.85
C HIS A 22 0.07 1.91 25.17
N VAL A 23 0.32 2.24 23.89
CA VAL A 23 1.43 1.68 23.11
C VAL A 23 2.62 2.63 23.11
N PRO A 24 3.76 2.26 23.73
CA PRO A 24 5.01 3.02 23.60
C PRO A 24 5.47 3.00 22.14
N THR A 25 5.79 4.18 21.60
CA THR A 25 6.11 4.37 20.19
C THR A 25 7.34 5.25 20.02
N ILE A 26 8.31 4.78 19.25
CA ILE A 26 9.43 5.60 18.80
C ILE A 26 9.10 6.17 17.43
N VAL A 27 9.18 7.49 17.31
CA VAL A 27 8.98 8.20 16.03
C VAL A 27 10.32 8.66 15.49
N VAL A 28 10.59 8.31 14.23
CA VAL A 28 11.82 8.62 13.50
C VAL A 28 11.49 9.60 12.38
N SER A 29 12.13 10.79 12.40
CA SER A 29 11.74 11.95 11.59
C SER A 29 12.90 12.60 10.82
N SER A 30 13.99 11.87 10.58
CA SER A 30 15.05 12.32 9.67
C SER A 30 15.57 11.19 8.79
N PRO A 31 16.11 11.48 7.59
CA PRO A 31 16.67 10.45 6.71
C PRO A 31 17.82 9.68 7.35
N ARG A 32 18.74 10.38 8.03
CA ARG A 32 19.88 9.76 8.73
C ARG A 32 19.42 8.83 9.84
N ALA A 33 18.39 9.22 10.60
CA ALA A 33 17.82 8.34 11.62
C ALA A 33 17.09 7.17 10.97
N ALA A 34 16.28 7.39 9.93
CA ALA A 34 15.58 6.32 9.21
C ALA A 34 16.53 5.26 8.64
N GLU A 35 17.70 5.65 8.13
CA GLU A 35 18.72 4.72 7.65
C GLU A 35 19.20 3.76 8.76
N LEU A 36 19.31 4.23 10.00
CA LEU A 36 19.70 3.37 11.12
C LEU A 36 18.68 2.24 11.33
N PHE A 37 17.38 2.55 11.26
CA PHE A 37 16.31 1.58 11.54
C PHE A 37 15.94 0.72 10.32
N LEU A 38 15.97 1.29 9.11
CA LEU A 38 15.45 0.64 7.90
C LEU A 38 16.53 0.00 7.03
N LYS A 39 17.82 0.18 7.35
CA LYS A 39 18.94 -0.39 6.60
C LYS A 39 20.03 -0.95 7.51
N ARG A 40 20.58 -0.15 8.44
CA ARG A 40 21.69 -0.61 9.28
C ARG A 40 21.28 -1.68 10.29
N HIS A 41 20.10 -1.54 10.86
CA HIS A 41 19.53 -2.44 11.86
C HIS A 41 18.16 -2.97 11.40
N ASP A 42 17.98 -3.11 10.09
CA ASP A 42 16.70 -3.43 9.46
C ASP A 42 16.06 -4.71 10.01
N VAL A 43 16.84 -5.80 10.17
CA VAL A 43 16.35 -7.08 10.71
C VAL A 43 15.80 -6.93 12.14
N ILE A 44 16.41 -6.09 12.98
CA ILE A 44 15.98 -5.87 14.37
C ILE A 44 14.60 -5.20 14.40
N PHE A 45 14.36 -4.25 13.49
CA PHE A 45 13.13 -3.47 13.40
C PHE A 45 12.17 -3.95 12.31
N ALA A 46 12.45 -5.09 11.67
CA ALA A 46 11.68 -5.58 10.54
C ALA A 46 10.31 -6.13 10.96
N SER A 47 10.17 -6.55 12.22
CA SER A 47 8.93 -7.14 12.71
C SER A 47 7.79 -6.12 12.78
N ARG A 48 6.55 -6.62 12.67
CA ARG A 48 5.33 -5.81 12.74
C ARG A 48 4.65 -6.02 14.09
N PRO A 49 4.13 -4.95 14.72
CA PRO A 49 3.38 -5.11 15.95
C PRO A 49 2.13 -5.95 15.67
N LEU A 50 1.93 -7.00 16.45
CA LEU A 50 0.71 -7.79 16.44
C LEU A 50 -0.40 -6.95 17.07
N LEU A 51 -1.29 -6.42 16.23
CA LEU A 51 -2.53 -5.80 16.71
C LEU A 51 -3.63 -6.84 16.57
N LEU A 52 -4.43 -7.03 17.62
CA LEU A 52 -5.54 -8.00 17.66
C LEU A 52 -6.52 -7.84 16.47
N VAL A 53 -6.67 -6.61 15.98
CA VAL A 53 -7.47 -6.28 14.78
C VAL A 53 -6.96 -7.03 13.54
N TRP A 54 -5.65 -7.20 13.39
CA TRP A 54 -5.07 -7.89 12.23
C TRP A 54 -5.25 -9.41 12.28
N ASP A 55 -5.36 -10.00 13.46
CA ASP A 55 -5.65 -11.43 13.59
C ASP A 55 -7.05 -11.75 13.03
N HIS A 56 -8.02 -10.87 13.29
CA HIS A 56 -9.40 -11.01 12.80
C HIS A 56 -9.57 -10.55 11.35
N MET A 57 -8.93 -9.46 10.93
CA MET A 57 -9.07 -8.93 9.56
C MET A 57 -8.26 -9.70 8.52
N VAL A 58 -7.17 -10.38 8.90
CA VAL A 58 -6.18 -10.90 7.95
C VAL A 58 -5.90 -12.39 8.11
N TYR A 59 -6.97 -13.18 8.31
CA TYR A 59 -6.91 -14.65 8.40
C TYR A 59 -5.75 -15.15 9.29
N GLY A 60 -5.62 -14.56 10.49
CA GLY A 60 -4.54 -14.87 11.43
C GLY A 60 -3.19 -14.22 11.10
N ALA A 61 -3.19 -12.97 10.62
CA ALA A 61 -2.00 -12.18 10.32
C ALA A 61 -1.00 -12.85 9.35
N LYS A 62 -1.50 -13.61 8.36
CA LYS A 62 -0.69 -14.29 7.34
C LYS A 62 -0.53 -13.49 6.04
N ASP A 63 -0.62 -12.17 6.09
CA ASP A 63 -0.35 -11.31 4.95
C ASP A 63 1.10 -10.80 4.91
N ILE A 64 1.59 -10.52 3.71
CA ILE A 64 2.96 -10.04 3.52
C ILE A 64 3.26 -8.67 4.19
N ALA A 65 2.25 -7.85 4.47
CA ALA A 65 2.43 -6.48 4.96
C ALA A 65 2.50 -6.38 6.49
N LEU A 66 1.77 -7.24 7.20
CA LEU A 66 1.56 -7.18 8.64
C LEU A 66 2.05 -8.43 9.39
N THR A 67 2.42 -9.52 8.69
CA THR A 67 3.05 -10.68 9.36
C THR A 67 4.37 -10.24 10.04
N PRO A 68 4.65 -10.67 11.28
CA PRO A 68 5.95 -10.52 11.91
C PRO A 68 7.12 -11.05 11.05
N TYR A 69 8.29 -10.44 11.21
CA TYR A 69 9.46 -10.89 10.46
C TYR A 69 9.88 -12.29 10.93
N GLY A 70 10.05 -13.21 9.97
CA GLY A 70 10.40 -14.60 10.24
C GLY A 70 10.58 -15.38 8.95
N GLU A 71 10.76 -16.70 9.07
CA GLU A 71 10.99 -17.56 7.91
C GLU A 71 9.86 -17.46 6.90
N TYR A 72 8.60 -17.56 7.37
CA TYR A 72 7.42 -17.46 6.52
C TYR A 72 7.41 -16.15 5.71
N TRP A 73 7.57 -15.01 6.38
CA TRP A 73 7.60 -13.70 5.71
C TRP A 73 8.72 -13.62 4.65
N ARG A 74 9.92 -14.15 4.94
CA ARG A 74 11.03 -14.17 3.98
C ARG A 74 10.69 -15.01 2.74
N HIS A 75 10.07 -16.16 2.93
CA HIS A 75 9.65 -17.04 1.83
C HIS A 75 8.59 -16.37 0.96
N VAL A 76 7.54 -15.81 1.56
CA VAL A 76 6.48 -15.10 0.82
C VAL A 76 7.05 -13.88 0.10
N ARG A 77 7.87 -13.06 0.76
CA ARG A 77 8.52 -11.91 0.10
C ARG A 77 9.37 -12.33 -1.10
N LYS A 78 10.15 -13.41 -0.98
CA LYS A 78 10.93 -13.96 -2.10
C LYS A 78 10.03 -14.37 -3.27
N MET A 79 8.90 -15.03 -3.00
CA MET A 79 7.94 -15.40 -4.04
C MET A 79 7.39 -14.19 -4.78
N PHE A 80 6.96 -13.15 -4.05
CA PHE A 80 6.48 -11.90 -4.65
C PHE A 80 7.56 -11.23 -5.51
N THR A 81 8.77 -11.09 -4.99
CA THR A 81 9.88 -10.45 -5.71
C THR A 81 10.25 -11.20 -6.99
N LEU A 82 10.25 -12.53 -6.98
CA LEU A 82 10.66 -13.32 -8.14
C LEU A 82 9.55 -13.48 -9.18
N HIS A 83 8.31 -13.70 -8.76
CA HIS A 83 7.25 -14.16 -9.65
C HIS A 83 6.18 -13.12 -9.96
N LEU A 84 5.99 -12.11 -9.11
CA LEU A 84 4.96 -11.08 -9.30
C LEU A 84 5.55 -9.72 -9.64
N LEU A 85 6.59 -9.31 -8.91
CA LEU A 85 7.17 -7.97 -8.94
C LEU A 85 8.59 -7.95 -9.51
N SER A 86 9.01 -9.01 -10.22
CA SER A 86 10.31 -9.02 -10.89
C SER A 86 10.32 -8.02 -12.05
N PRO A 87 11.48 -7.44 -12.41
CA PRO A 87 11.57 -6.48 -13.50
C PRO A 87 10.96 -6.99 -14.82
N ALA A 88 11.18 -8.26 -15.15
CA ALA A 88 10.61 -8.91 -16.33
C ALA A 88 9.07 -8.97 -16.28
N LYS A 89 8.49 -9.31 -15.12
CA LYS A 89 7.03 -9.33 -14.95
C LYS A 89 6.44 -7.93 -15.01
N VAL A 90 7.06 -6.96 -14.33
CA VAL A 90 6.63 -5.56 -14.35
C VAL A 90 6.68 -5.00 -15.78
N ALA A 91 7.72 -5.31 -16.56
CA ALA A 91 7.82 -4.94 -17.96
C ALA A 91 6.75 -5.64 -18.81
N GLY A 92 6.50 -6.94 -18.58
CA GLY A 92 5.46 -7.68 -19.29
C GLY A 92 4.04 -7.10 -19.12
N PHE A 93 3.76 -6.45 -17.99
CA PHE A 93 2.49 -5.76 -17.74
C PHE A 93 2.43 -4.32 -18.26
N GLU A 94 3.44 -3.83 -18.98
CA GLU A 94 3.45 -2.46 -19.50
C GLU A 94 2.24 -2.16 -20.39
N GLY A 95 1.95 -3.05 -21.35
CA GLY A 95 0.82 -2.87 -22.27
C GLY A 95 -0.52 -2.80 -21.53
N LEU A 96 -0.72 -3.65 -20.52
CA LEU A 96 -1.90 -3.63 -19.66
C LEU A 96 -2.02 -2.30 -18.90
N ARG A 97 -0.94 -1.84 -18.27
CA ARG A 97 -0.96 -0.56 -17.54
C ARG A 97 -1.23 0.62 -18.47
N ARG A 98 -0.63 0.61 -19.66
CA ARG A 98 -0.84 1.63 -20.69
C ARG A 98 -2.31 1.68 -21.10
N ALA A 99 -2.92 0.53 -21.38
CA ALA A 99 -4.33 0.45 -21.76
C ALA A 99 -5.27 1.01 -20.68
N GLU A 100 -5.06 0.66 -19.40
CA GLU A 100 -5.87 1.19 -18.30
C GLU A 100 -5.71 2.71 -18.14
N ILE A 101 -4.49 3.21 -18.24
CA ILE A 101 -4.22 4.65 -18.17
C ILE A 101 -4.87 5.38 -19.35
N GLU A 102 -4.81 4.82 -20.56
CA GLU A 102 -5.46 5.40 -21.74
C GLU A 102 -6.99 5.46 -21.60
N VAL A 103 -7.61 4.50 -20.92
CA VAL A 103 -9.05 4.56 -20.59
C VAL A 103 -9.34 5.73 -19.64
N ALA A 104 -8.58 5.84 -18.55
CA ALA A 104 -8.75 6.91 -17.57
C ALA A 104 -8.52 8.31 -18.20
N VAL A 105 -7.47 8.46 -19.02
CA VAL A 105 -7.19 9.72 -19.73
C VAL A 105 -8.32 10.07 -20.70
N ARG A 106 -8.84 9.10 -21.47
CA ARG A 106 -9.97 9.34 -22.38
C ARG A 106 -11.23 9.79 -21.64
N GLN A 107 -11.51 9.22 -20.47
CA GLN A 107 -12.63 9.66 -19.63
C GLN A 107 -12.44 11.11 -19.16
N LEU A 108 -11.24 11.47 -18.69
CA LEU A 108 -10.92 12.83 -18.27
C LEU A 108 -11.00 13.84 -19.42
N VAL A 109 -10.55 13.48 -20.63
CA VAL A 109 -10.65 14.34 -21.82
C VAL A 109 -12.11 14.61 -22.20
N ARG A 110 -12.97 13.59 -22.13
CA ARG A 110 -14.41 13.74 -22.38
C ARG A 110 -15.06 14.68 -21.36
N ALA A 111 -14.79 14.46 -20.07
CA ALA A 111 -15.29 15.32 -19.00
C ALA A 111 -14.81 16.77 -19.16
N ALA A 112 -13.54 16.97 -19.53
CA ALA A 112 -12.99 18.30 -19.80
C ALA A 112 -13.68 18.99 -20.98
N THR A 113 -13.99 18.25 -22.05
CA THR A 113 -14.72 18.77 -23.21
C THR A 113 -16.15 19.16 -22.85
N ALA A 114 -16.80 18.37 -21.99
CA ALA A 114 -18.11 18.66 -21.42
C ALA A 114 -18.08 19.75 -20.33
N ARG A 115 -16.90 20.24 -19.94
CA ARG A 115 -16.67 21.18 -18.83
C ARG A 115 -17.22 20.68 -17.49
N GLU A 116 -17.14 19.38 -17.27
CA GLU A 116 -17.58 18.72 -16.05
C GLU A 116 -16.50 18.83 -14.95
N VAL A 117 -16.97 18.94 -13.71
CA VAL A 117 -16.10 18.84 -12.53
C VAL A 117 -15.84 17.36 -12.25
N VAL A 118 -14.56 16.98 -12.17
CA VAL A 118 -14.14 15.60 -11.93
C VAL A 118 -13.38 15.46 -10.63
N ASP A 119 -13.61 14.35 -9.94
CA ASP A 119 -12.74 13.89 -8.86
C ASP A 119 -11.57 13.10 -9.46
N VAL A 120 -10.41 13.77 -9.53
CA VAL A 120 -9.18 13.16 -10.04
C VAL A 120 -8.68 12.04 -9.13
N GLY A 121 -8.87 12.17 -7.81
CA GLY A 121 -8.48 11.14 -6.85
C GLY A 121 -9.24 9.85 -7.07
N LYS A 122 -10.55 9.95 -7.28
CA LYS A 122 -11.40 8.80 -7.66
C LYS A 122 -10.96 8.20 -9.00
N SER A 123 -10.72 9.03 -10.01
CA SER A 123 -10.34 8.58 -11.35
C SER A 123 -9.00 7.82 -11.35
N VAL A 124 -8.00 8.33 -10.63
CA VAL A 124 -6.71 7.66 -10.45
C VAL A 124 -6.85 6.38 -9.63
N GLY A 125 -7.67 6.41 -8.58
CA GLY A 125 -7.96 5.22 -7.77
C GLY A 125 -8.56 4.08 -8.59
N GLU A 126 -9.52 4.39 -9.46
CA GLU A 126 -10.15 3.42 -10.37
C GLU A 126 -9.16 2.85 -11.40
N ALA A 127 -8.26 3.68 -11.94
CA ALA A 127 -7.21 3.21 -12.84
C ALA A 127 -6.23 2.28 -12.13
N ILE A 128 -5.79 2.62 -10.92
CA ILE A 128 -4.88 1.76 -10.13
C ILE A 128 -5.57 0.44 -9.78
N GLU A 129 -6.84 0.48 -9.39
CA GLU A 129 -7.62 -0.72 -9.10
C GLU A 129 -7.74 -1.63 -10.33
N GLY A 130 -8.09 -1.07 -11.49
CA GLY A 130 -8.17 -1.81 -12.76
C GLY A 130 -6.84 -2.47 -13.13
N ILE A 131 -5.72 -1.74 -12.97
CA ILE A 131 -4.37 -2.27 -13.18
C ILE A 131 -4.09 -3.45 -12.24
N VAL A 132 -4.25 -3.26 -10.93
CA VAL A 132 -3.93 -4.29 -9.93
C VAL A 132 -4.81 -5.52 -10.13
N PHE A 133 -6.11 -5.33 -10.35
CA PHE A 133 -7.06 -6.41 -10.56
C PHE A 133 -6.69 -7.23 -11.79
N LYS A 134 -6.44 -6.58 -12.94
CA LYS A 134 -6.04 -7.28 -14.17
C LYS A 134 -4.67 -7.95 -14.04
N MET A 135 -3.73 -7.35 -13.30
CA MET A 135 -2.42 -7.96 -13.06
C MET A 135 -2.50 -9.23 -12.19
N VAL A 136 -3.44 -9.28 -11.23
CA VAL A 136 -3.59 -10.41 -10.29
C VAL A 136 -4.53 -11.49 -10.83
N VAL A 137 -5.67 -11.11 -11.41
CA VAL A 137 -6.76 -12.00 -11.83
C VAL A 137 -6.70 -12.34 -13.33
N GLY A 138 -6.02 -11.51 -14.13
CA GLY A 138 -5.92 -11.68 -15.58
C GLY A 138 -7.16 -11.28 -16.37
N LYS A 139 -8.22 -10.77 -15.71
CA LYS A 139 -9.49 -10.34 -16.33
C LYS A 139 -9.87 -8.92 -15.92
N GLY A 140 -10.68 -8.25 -16.73
CA GLY A 140 -11.21 -6.92 -16.39
C GLY A 140 -12.33 -6.97 -15.35
N LYS A 141 -12.51 -5.88 -14.62
CA LYS A 141 -13.56 -5.73 -13.60
C LYS A 141 -14.98 -5.90 -14.17
N GLU A 142 -15.17 -5.63 -15.46
CA GLU A 142 -16.45 -5.81 -16.16
C GLU A 142 -16.76 -7.29 -16.46
N ASP A 143 -15.74 -8.16 -16.51
CA ASP A 143 -15.87 -9.58 -16.86
C ASP A 143 -16.18 -10.49 -15.66
N ASP A 144 -15.92 -10.03 -14.43
CA ASP A 144 -16.14 -10.80 -13.21
C ASP A 144 -16.58 -9.91 -12.04
N LYS A 145 -17.91 -9.81 -11.84
CA LYS A 145 -18.52 -9.07 -10.73
C LYS A 145 -18.36 -9.77 -9.36
N ARG A 146 -17.72 -10.94 -9.28
CA ARG A 146 -17.58 -11.69 -8.00
C ARG A 146 -16.61 -11.07 -7.01
N TYR A 147 -15.71 -10.18 -7.47
CA TYR A 147 -14.66 -9.62 -6.63
C TYR A 147 -14.76 -8.08 -6.59
N ASP A 148 -15.79 -7.58 -5.90
CA ASP A 148 -15.88 -6.15 -5.60
C ASP A 148 -14.96 -5.79 -4.43
N LEU A 149 -13.68 -5.56 -4.75
CA LEU A 149 -12.66 -5.16 -3.78
C LEU A 149 -13.03 -3.85 -3.05
N LYS A 150 -13.84 -2.97 -3.65
CA LYS A 150 -14.25 -1.71 -2.99
C LYS A 150 -15.13 -1.98 -1.77
N ASN A 151 -16.10 -2.88 -1.88
CA ASN A 151 -16.97 -3.23 -0.74
C ASN A 151 -16.17 -3.89 0.37
N VAL A 152 -15.26 -4.81 0.04
CA VAL A 152 -14.43 -5.50 1.04
C VAL A 152 -13.49 -4.52 1.77
N ILE A 153 -12.89 -3.56 1.07
CA ILE A 153 -12.03 -2.54 1.68
C ILE A 153 -12.85 -1.56 2.53
N GLN A 154 -14.06 -1.22 2.09
CA GLN A 154 -14.95 -0.30 2.81
C GLN A 154 -15.53 -0.93 4.07
N GLU A 155 -15.86 -2.23 4.05
CA GLU A 155 -16.25 -3.01 5.22
C GLU A 155 -15.10 -3.17 6.22
N ALA A 156 -13.86 -3.32 5.73
CA ALA A 156 -12.67 -3.41 6.58
C ALA A 156 -12.18 -2.06 7.16
N SER A 157 -12.77 -0.94 6.72
CA SER A 157 -12.41 0.42 7.18
C SER A 157 -13.33 0.95 8.29
N ILE A 158 -14.18 0.10 8.87
CA ILE A 158 -15.08 0.40 10.01
C ILE A 158 -14.43 0.00 11.33
#